data_AF-A0A917L5J9-F1
#
_entry.id   AF-A0A917L5J9-F1
#
_cell.length_a   1.000
_cell.length_b   1.000
_cell.length_c   1.000
_cell.angle_alpha   90.00
_cell.angle_beta   90.00
_cell.angle_gamma   90.00
#
_symmetry.space_group_name_H-M   'P 1'
#
loop_
_entity.id
_entity.type
_entity.pdbx_description
1 polymer ?
#
loop_
_entity_poly.entity_id
_entity_poly.type
_entity_poly.pdbx_seq_one_letter_code
_entity_poly.pdbx_strand_id
1 'polypeptide(L)'
;MRDHCGAEHAVGFLLRLVGDETADRVRARIGLPGPEHPSVVRRRLQRPWMWSGELPSSVLLWVLEQDDPELNALIWPYIPTDSGLRRAVARGVPFGPGRTEAVPVDDRLKDQESVVPTSYVHHGLVGALRAVGGMRAARRAASMVLTRSDWRTVTEADHERPLPGFARWALAVRPDCPPALRTQFGSHRKFTHRLCQAGVLDGPAEYATSYGPAASVLQVLSLGHVLFPARVQEAAEALRPCVHDHLGDREEAWAVLARLVGRHHGNVPQLVLAAGALA
;
A
#
# COMPACT_ATOMS: atom_id res chain seq x y z
N MET A 1 -21.53 18.49 5.37
CA MET A 1 -20.21 19.10 5.63
C MET A 1 -19.27 18.50 4.60
N ARG A 2 -18.91 19.23 3.54
CA ARG A 2 -18.18 18.67 2.37
C ARG A 2 -16.76 18.26 2.77
N ASP A 3 -16.28 17.14 2.22
CA ASP A 3 -14.89 16.63 2.32
C ASP A 3 -13.85 17.59 1.71
N HIS A 4 -13.67 18.77 2.29
CA HIS A 4 -12.62 19.71 1.86
C HIS A 4 -11.23 19.15 2.18
N CYS A 5 -11.12 18.38 3.27
CA CYS A 5 -9.86 17.79 3.72
C CYS A 5 -9.22 16.86 2.68
N GLY A 6 -10.00 16.00 2.02
CA GLY A 6 -9.48 15.05 1.02
C GLY A 6 -8.97 15.73 -0.25
N ALA A 7 -9.70 16.73 -0.76
CA ALA A 7 -9.29 17.49 -1.94
C ALA A 7 -8.04 18.35 -1.67
N GLU A 8 -7.99 19.02 -0.51
CA GLU A 8 -6.84 19.82 -0.07
C GLU A 8 -5.56 18.97 0.01
N HIS A 9 -5.63 17.79 0.62
CA HIS A 9 -4.49 16.88 0.72
C HIS A 9 -4.06 16.33 -0.63
N ALA A 10 -5.02 15.99 -1.48
CA ALA A 10 -4.74 15.43 -2.79
C ALA A 10 -4.00 16.45 -3.69
N VAL A 11 -4.46 17.71 -3.70
CA VAL A 11 -3.77 18.80 -4.41
C VAL A 11 -2.43 19.13 -3.74
N GLY A 12 -2.38 19.10 -2.41
CA GLY A 12 -1.17 19.35 -1.63
C GLY A 12 -0.01 18.43 -1.96
N PHE A 13 -0.26 17.14 -2.23
CA PHE A 13 0.77 16.21 -2.69
C PHE A 13 1.35 16.64 -4.05
N LEU A 14 0.49 16.94 -5.03
CA LEU A 14 0.90 17.33 -6.38
C LEU A 14 1.66 18.65 -6.40
N LEU A 15 1.29 19.60 -5.54
CA LEU A 15 2.01 20.88 -5.41
C LEU A 15 3.45 20.71 -4.93
N ARG A 16 3.80 19.61 -4.25
CA ARG A 16 5.20 19.31 -3.88
C ARG A 16 6.05 18.84 -5.07
N LEU A 17 5.43 18.60 -6.22
CA LEU A 17 6.11 18.16 -7.44
C LEU A 17 6.52 19.33 -8.35
N VAL A 18 6.06 20.55 -8.05
CA VAL A 18 6.47 21.79 -8.70
C VAL A 18 7.40 22.61 -7.79
N GLY A 19 7.99 23.68 -8.32
CA GLY A 19 8.84 24.59 -7.52
C GLY A 19 8.05 25.31 -6.42
N ASP A 20 8.72 25.61 -5.30
CA ASP A 20 8.09 26.18 -4.10
C ASP A 20 7.35 27.50 -4.38
N GLU A 21 7.93 28.37 -5.21
CA GLU A 21 7.29 29.64 -5.60
C GLU A 21 5.95 29.42 -6.33
N THR A 22 5.93 28.49 -7.29
CA THR A 22 4.69 28.11 -8.01
C THR A 22 3.68 27.50 -7.05
N ALA A 23 4.14 26.61 -6.16
CA ALA A 23 3.28 25.97 -5.19
C ALA A 23 2.59 27.01 -4.27
N ASP A 24 3.32 28.02 -3.82
CA ASP A 24 2.79 29.06 -2.93
C ASP A 24 1.82 30.01 -3.64
N ARG A 25 2.12 30.44 -4.87
CA ARG A 25 1.16 31.22 -5.68
C ARG A 25 -0.14 30.46 -5.89
N VAL A 26 -0.05 29.18 -6.28
CA VAL A 26 -1.23 28.35 -6.48
C VAL A 26 -2.01 28.20 -5.19
N ARG A 27 -1.37 27.88 -4.05
CA ARG A 27 -2.06 27.80 -2.75
C ARG A 27 -2.82 29.07 -2.42
N ALA A 28 -2.19 30.24 -2.59
CA ALA A 28 -2.84 31.53 -2.36
C ALA A 28 -4.04 31.73 -3.29
N ARG A 29 -3.92 31.36 -4.56
CA ARG A 29 -4.97 31.50 -5.57
C ARG A 29 -6.20 30.64 -5.29
N ILE A 30 -6.00 29.37 -4.92
CA ILE A 30 -7.09 28.41 -4.70
C ILE A 30 -7.51 28.29 -3.23
N GLY A 31 -6.92 29.09 -2.34
CA GLY A 31 -7.27 29.14 -0.91
C GLY A 31 -6.84 27.92 -0.11
N LEU A 32 -5.79 27.23 -0.52
CA LEU A 32 -5.25 26.08 0.21
C LEU A 32 -4.36 26.51 1.38
N PRO A 33 -4.39 25.80 2.52
CA PRO A 33 -3.46 26.04 3.61
C PRO A 33 -2.02 25.71 3.18
N GLY A 34 -1.05 26.27 3.92
CA GLY A 34 0.36 25.92 3.78
C GLY A 34 0.65 24.44 4.09
N PRO A 35 1.87 23.98 3.79
CA PRO A 35 2.26 22.59 4.04
C PRO A 35 2.14 22.24 5.53
N GLU A 36 1.52 21.10 5.82
CA GLU A 36 1.29 20.66 7.19
C GLU A 36 2.57 20.09 7.82
N HIS A 37 2.76 20.37 9.11
CA HIS A 37 3.88 19.80 9.87
C HIS A 37 3.66 18.29 10.13
N PRO A 38 4.69 17.42 10.05
CA PRO A 38 4.55 15.96 10.20
C PRO A 38 3.88 15.51 11.52
N SER A 39 4.09 16.25 12.61
CA SER A 39 3.45 15.97 13.91
C SER A 39 1.93 16.12 13.87
N VAL A 40 1.40 17.06 13.07
CA VAL A 40 -0.04 17.26 12.88
C VAL A 40 -0.61 16.12 12.06
N VAL A 41 0.11 15.69 11.02
CA VAL A 41 -0.25 14.52 10.20
C VAL A 41 -0.32 13.27 11.09
N ARG A 42 0.69 13.01 11.91
CA ARG A 42 0.71 11.87 12.87
C ARG A 42 -0.49 11.86 13.82
N ARG A 43 -0.83 12.99 14.43
CA ARG A 43 -2.03 13.09 15.29
C ARG A 43 -3.32 12.82 14.54
N ARG A 44 -3.38 13.17 13.26
CA ARG A 44 -4.56 12.93 12.41
C ARG A 44 -4.68 11.47 12.01
N LEU A 45 -3.56 10.80 11.74
CA LEU A 45 -3.54 9.38 11.37
C LEU A 45 -4.23 8.50 12.43
N GLN A 46 -4.17 8.90 13.71
CA GLN A 46 -4.85 8.23 14.81
C GLN A 46 -6.39 8.30 14.74
N ARG A 47 -6.97 9.07 13.80
CA ARG A 47 -8.42 9.21 13.65
C ARG A 47 -9.01 8.10 12.76
N PRO A 48 -10.00 7.32 13.24
CA PRO A 48 -10.53 6.15 12.53
C PRO A 48 -11.08 6.41 11.12
N TRP A 49 -11.63 7.61 10.88
CA TRP A 49 -12.28 7.99 9.63
C TRP A 49 -11.33 8.33 8.48
N MET A 50 -10.05 8.61 8.76
CA MET A 50 -9.05 8.88 7.70
C MET A 50 -8.80 7.70 6.77
N TRP A 51 -9.20 6.51 7.22
CA TRP A 51 -8.94 5.24 6.58
C TRP A 51 -10.24 4.51 6.26
N SER A 52 -11.32 5.26 6.02
CA SER A 52 -12.64 4.69 5.73
C SER A 52 -12.69 3.91 4.40
N GLY A 53 -11.61 3.92 3.61
CA GLY A 53 -11.42 3.06 2.45
C GLY A 53 -10.44 1.91 2.73
N GLU A 54 -10.65 0.78 2.06
CA GLU A 54 -9.69 -0.33 2.08
C GLU A 54 -8.36 0.13 1.44
N LEU A 55 -7.28 0.15 2.24
CA LEU A 55 -5.94 0.36 1.71
C LEU A 55 -5.53 -0.87 0.89
N PRO A 56 -4.89 -0.68 -0.28
CA PRO A 56 -4.28 -1.79 -0.99
C PRO A 56 -3.26 -2.52 -0.10
N SER A 57 -3.22 -3.85 -0.21
CA SER A 57 -2.29 -4.70 0.54
C SER A 57 -0.82 -4.26 0.41
N SER A 58 -0.40 -3.81 -0.77
CA SER A 58 0.96 -3.28 -0.97
C SER A 58 1.23 -1.99 -0.19
N VAL A 59 0.24 -1.11 -0.03
CA VAL A 59 0.39 0.13 0.77
C VAL A 59 0.60 -0.23 2.24
N LEU A 60 -0.17 -1.19 2.77
CA LEU A 60 0.03 -1.70 4.14
C LEU A 60 1.44 -2.24 4.32
N LEU A 61 1.94 -3.01 3.34
CA LEU A 61 3.31 -3.53 3.39
C LEU A 61 4.36 -2.41 3.42
N TRP A 62 4.22 -1.34 2.62
CA TRP A 62 5.20 -0.24 2.64
C TRP A 62 5.28 0.47 3.99
N VAL A 63 4.15 0.52 4.72
CA VAL A 63 4.13 1.01 6.10
C VAL A 63 4.82 0.04 7.04
N LEU A 64 4.54 -1.27 6.92
CA LEU A 64 5.20 -2.31 7.71
C LEU A 64 6.72 -2.35 7.49
N GLU A 65 7.18 -2.07 6.26
CA GLU A 65 8.61 -1.98 5.91
C GLU A 65 9.36 -0.88 6.68
N GLN A 66 8.66 0.07 7.32
CA GLN A 66 9.30 1.04 8.22
C GLN A 66 9.76 0.41 9.53
N ASP A 67 9.27 -0.80 9.87
CA ASP A 67 9.54 -1.51 11.12
C ASP A 67 9.39 -0.63 12.38
N ASP A 68 8.39 0.26 12.36
CA ASP A 68 8.03 1.17 13.44
C ASP A 68 6.85 0.58 14.25
N PRO A 69 7.05 0.26 15.55
CA PRO A 69 6.01 -0.31 16.40
C PRO A 69 4.73 0.54 16.49
N GLU A 70 4.84 1.87 16.51
CA GLU A 70 3.69 2.77 16.59
C GLU A 70 2.89 2.76 15.29
N LEU A 71 3.58 2.75 14.14
CA LEU A 71 2.92 2.63 12.84
C LEU A 71 2.26 1.25 12.68
N ASN A 72 2.91 0.18 13.11
CA ASN A 72 2.35 -1.17 13.08
C ASN A 72 1.05 -1.25 13.90
N ALA A 73 1.03 -0.66 15.10
CA ALA A 73 -0.18 -0.58 15.93
C ALA A 73 -1.28 0.28 15.30
N LEU A 74 -0.90 1.38 14.65
CA LEU A 74 -1.81 2.27 13.95
C LEU A 74 -2.51 1.57 12.77
N ILE A 75 -1.77 0.80 11.96
CA ILE A 75 -2.35 0.15 10.78
C ILE A 75 -3.01 -1.19 11.08
N TRP A 76 -2.81 -1.75 12.27
CA TRP A 76 -3.35 -3.05 12.70
C TRP A 76 -4.85 -3.26 12.42
N PRO A 77 -5.76 -2.28 12.66
CA PRO A 77 -7.18 -2.43 12.33
C PRO A 77 -7.45 -2.61 10.83
N TYR A 78 -6.52 -2.18 9.97
CA TYR A 78 -6.61 -2.21 8.51
C TYR A 78 -5.93 -3.42 7.88
N ILE A 79 -5.44 -4.37 8.68
CA ILE A 79 -4.96 -5.70 8.26
C ILE A 79 -6.01 -6.80 8.59
N PRO A 80 -7.34 -6.64 8.42
CA PRO A 80 -8.30 -7.61 8.96
C PRO A 80 -8.31 -8.95 8.21
N THR A 81 -7.90 -8.98 6.94
CA THR A 81 -8.05 -10.16 6.06
C THR A 81 -6.76 -10.98 5.90
N ASP A 82 -5.60 -10.44 6.28
CA ASP A 82 -4.31 -11.13 6.15
C ASP A 82 -3.80 -11.62 7.51
N SER A 83 -4.18 -12.85 7.86
CA SER A 83 -3.70 -13.50 9.09
C SER A 83 -2.19 -13.72 9.11
N GLY A 84 -1.52 -13.75 7.94
CA GLY A 84 -0.06 -13.89 7.86
C GLY A 84 0.65 -12.62 8.29
N LEU A 85 0.25 -11.48 7.72
CA LEU A 85 0.78 -10.17 8.12
C LEU A 85 0.47 -9.86 9.59
N ARG A 86 -0.75 -10.12 10.06
CA ARG A 86 -1.10 -9.96 11.49
C ARG A 86 -0.20 -10.80 12.39
N ARG A 87 0.04 -12.05 12.02
CA ARG A 87 0.92 -12.94 12.79
C ARG A 87 2.36 -12.46 12.77
N ALA A 88 2.87 -12.00 11.63
CA ALA A 88 4.21 -11.45 11.49
C ALA A 88 4.40 -10.22 12.39
N VAL A 89 3.45 -9.28 12.38
CA VAL A 89 3.46 -8.10 13.26
C VAL A 89 3.38 -8.49 14.73
N ALA A 90 2.45 -9.37 15.12
CA ALA A 90 2.30 -9.81 16.51
C ALA A 90 3.53 -10.55 17.05
N ARG A 91 4.35 -11.12 16.17
CA ARG A 91 5.62 -11.81 16.51
C ARG A 91 6.86 -10.91 16.34
N GLY A 92 6.69 -9.64 15.96
CA GLY A 92 7.81 -8.73 15.75
C GLY A 92 8.71 -9.13 14.57
N VAL A 93 8.17 -9.76 13.54
CA VAL A 93 8.94 -10.10 12.33
C VAL A 93 9.26 -8.81 11.57
N PRO A 94 10.53 -8.54 11.23
CA PRO A 94 10.89 -7.37 10.44
C PRO A 94 10.47 -7.53 8.98
N PHE A 95 9.93 -6.47 8.40
CA PHE A 95 9.57 -6.35 7.00
C PHE A 95 10.60 -5.54 6.21
N GLY A 96 11.24 -4.57 6.87
CA GLY A 96 12.20 -3.67 6.25
C GLY A 96 13.39 -4.40 5.61
N PRO A 97 13.92 -3.89 4.49
CA PRO A 97 15.05 -4.51 3.81
C PRO A 97 16.28 -4.56 4.73
N GLY A 98 16.99 -5.68 4.74
CA GLY A 98 18.25 -5.83 5.50
C GLY A 98 18.11 -6.05 7.01
N ARG A 99 17.01 -5.63 7.65
CA ARG A 99 16.78 -5.88 9.08
C ARG A 99 16.55 -7.37 9.35
N THR A 100 17.19 -7.88 10.41
CA THR A 100 17.05 -9.26 10.90
C THR A 100 16.61 -9.32 12.35
N GLU A 101 16.84 -8.25 13.11
CA GLU A 101 16.41 -8.12 14.50
C GLU A 101 14.90 -7.96 14.60
N ALA A 102 14.33 -8.56 15.64
CA ALA A 102 12.90 -8.45 15.92
C ALA A 102 12.49 -6.98 16.12
N VAL A 103 11.30 -6.65 15.63
CA VAL A 103 10.65 -5.35 15.84
C VAL A 103 9.92 -5.40 17.19
N PRO A 104 10.10 -4.42 18.08
CA PRO A 104 9.29 -4.32 19.28
C PRO A 104 7.80 -4.33 18.95
N VAL A 105 7.01 -5.09 19.71
CA VAL A 105 5.56 -5.18 19.51
C VAL A 105 4.88 -4.26 20.50
N ASP A 106 4.04 -3.34 19.98
CA ASP A 106 3.22 -2.45 20.81
C ASP A 106 2.33 -3.25 21.77
N ASP A 107 2.25 -2.80 23.01
CA ASP A 107 1.50 -3.48 24.07
C ASP A 107 0.04 -3.76 23.71
N ARG A 108 -0.58 -2.90 22.88
CA ARG A 108 -1.97 -3.09 22.44
C ARG A 108 -2.14 -4.32 21.56
N LEU A 109 -1.08 -4.75 20.86
CA LEU A 109 -1.14 -5.89 19.94
C LEU A 109 -0.83 -7.22 20.63
N LYS A 110 -0.36 -7.19 21.87
CA LYS A 110 -0.13 -8.40 22.68
C LYS A 110 -1.42 -9.20 22.77
N ASP A 111 -1.30 -10.52 22.68
CA ASP A 111 -2.40 -11.48 22.74
C ASP A 111 -3.45 -11.39 21.61
N GLN A 112 -3.21 -10.56 20.57
CA GLN A 112 -4.08 -10.49 19.39
C GLN A 112 -3.62 -11.40 18.24
N GLU A 113 -2.63 -12.26 18.46
CA GLU A 113 -2.16 -13.22 17.46
C GLU A 113 -3.29 -14.19 17.07
N SER A 114 -3.47 -14.41 15.76
CA SER A 114 -4.41 -15.40 15.27
C SER A 114 -3.99 -16.83 15.68
N VAL A 115 -4.96 -17.69 15.96
CA VAL A 115 -4.69 -19.10 16.32
C VAL A 115 -3.85 -19.80 15.24
N VAL A 116 -2.82 -20.55 15.64
CA VAL A 116 -1.99 -21.34 14.71
C VAL A 116 -2.88 -22.42 14.05
N PRO A 117 -2.89 -22.54 12.71
CA PRO A 117 -3.68 -23.56 12.04
C PRO A 117 -3.24 -24.98 12.43
N THR A 118 -4.21 -25.82 12.81
CA THR A 118 -3.97 -27.22 13.17
C THR A 118 -3.23 -28.01 12.09
N SER A 119 -3.48 -27.72 10.80
CA SER A 119 -2.78 -28.36 9.68
C SER A 119 -1.27 -28.08 9.67
N TYR A 120 -0.86 -26.87 10.07
CA TYR A 120 0.56 -26.53 10.22
C TYR A 120 1.21 -27.33 11.36
N VAL A 121 0.52 -27.46 12.49
CA VAL A 121 1.02 -28.25 13.62
C VAL A 121 1.22 -29.73 13.25
N HIS A 122 0.32 -30.30 12.45
CA HIS A 122 0.37 -31.72 12.08
C HIS A 122 1.33 -32.02 10.92
N HIS A 123 1.45 -31.11 9.95
CA HIS A 123 2.14 -31.39 8.69
C HIS A 123 3.37 -30.51 8.44
N GLY A 124 3.68 -29.57 9.33
CA GLY A 124 4.67 -28.52 9.08
C GLY A 124 4.23 -27.56 7.96
N LEU A 125 5.11 -26.61 7.61
CA LEU A 125 4.80 -25.55 6.64
C LEU A 125 4.43 -26.10 5.26
N VAL A 126 5.35 -26.84 4.64
CA VAL A 126 5.19 -27.36 3.28
C VAL A 126 4.08 -28.42 3.21
N GLY A 127 4.01 -29.31 4.21
CA GLY A 127 2.97 -30.32 4.27
C GLY A 127 1.57 -29.71 4.38
N ALA A 128 1.41 -28.66 5.21
CA ALA A 128 0.15 -27.94 5.32
C ALA A 128 -0.26 -27.25 4.01
N LEU A 129 0.69 -26.66 3.27
CA LEU A 129 0.45 -26.06 1.96
C LEU A 129 0.11 -27.11 0.89
N ARG A 130 0.72 -28.29 0.94
CA ARG A 130 0.42 -29.40 0.01
C ARG A 130 -0.93 -30.07 0.28
N ALA A 131 -1.39 -30.09 1.54
CA ALA A 131 -2.65 -30.71 1.94
C ALA A 131 -3.89 -29.84 1.70
N VAL A 132 -3.78 -28.66 1.08
CA VAL A 132 -4.91 -27.75 0.92
C VAL A 132 -5.94 -28.27 -0.08
N GLY A 133 -7.20 -28.36 0.34
CA GLY A 133 -8.33 -28.73 -0.53
C GLY A 133 -9.14 -27.54 -1.06
N GLY A 134 -8.83 -26.31 -0.66
CA GLY A 134 -9.61 -25.13 -1.03
C GLY A 134 -9.06 -23.82 -0.50
N MET A 135 -9.65 -22.70 -0.92
CA MET A 135 -9.13 -21.35 -0.66
C MET A 135 -8.99 -21.01 0.82
N ARG A 136 -9.97 -21.39 1.66
CA ARG A 136 -9.93 -21.15 3.11
C ARG A 136 -8.77 -21.89 3.78
N ALA A 137 -8.55 -23.16 3.40
CA ALA A 137 -7.43 -23.95 3.90
C ALA A 137 -6.09 -23.37 3.42
N ALA A 138 -6.02 -22.95 2.15
CA ALA A 138 -4.84 -22.33 1.57
C ALA A 138 -4.44 -21.03 2.28
N ARG A 139 -5.39 -20.12 2.54
CA ARG A 139 -5.11 -18.88 3.29
C ARG A 139 -4.61 -19.16 4.71
N ARG A 140 -5.21 -20.15 5.40
CA ARG A 140 -4.74 -20.56 6.73
C ARG A 140 -3.33 -21.12 6.66
N ALA A 141 -3.03 -22.04 5.76
CA ALA A 141 -1.67 -22.59 5.61
C ALA A 141 -0.66 -21.50 5.22
N ALA A 142 -1.00 -20.64 4.26
CA ALA A 142 -0.18 -19.51 3.84
C ALA A 142 0.12 -18.54 4.99
N SER A 143 -0.81 -18.34 5.95
CA SER A 143 -0.59 -17.47 7.12
C SER A 143 0.56 -17.88 8.05
N MET A 144 1.20 -19.03 7.79
CA MET A 144 2.37 -19.51 8.54
C MET A 144 3.70 -19.27 7.82
N VAL A 145 3.68 -18.69 6.61
CA VAL A 145 4.89 -18.16 5.98
C VAL A 145 5.12 -16.76 6.54
N LEU A 146 6.12 -16.56 7.39
CA LEU A 146 6.29 -15.28 8.09
C LEU A 146 7.62 -14.62 7.77
N THR A 147 8.67 -15.42 7.74
CA THR A 147 10.04 -14.96 7.66
C THR A 147 10.61 -15.15 6.26
N ARG A 148 11.74 -14.50 5.97
CA ARG A 148 12.50 -14.74 4.73
C ARG A 148 12.91 -16.21 4.58
N SER A 149 13.22 -16.89 5.67
CA SER A 149 13.53 -18.33 5.64
C SER A 149 12.31 -19.17 5.27
N ASP A 150 11.10 -18.83 5.75
CA ASP A 150 9.88 -19.52 5.36
C ASP A 150 9.61 -19.35 3.86
N TRP A 151 9.77 -18.12 3.34
CA TRP A 151 9.63 -17.83 1.91
C TRP A 151 10.64 -18.60 1.05
N ARG A 152 11.89 -18.75 1.53
CA ARG A 152 12.88 -19.60 0.87
C ARG A 152 12.45 -21.06 0.86
N THR A 153 12.02 -21.61 1.99
CA THR A 153 11.51 -22.99 2.09
C THR A 153 10.33 -23.24 1.16
N VAL A 154 9.41 -22.28 1.03
CA VAL A 154 8.28 -22.38 0.08
C VAL A 154 8.76 -22.36 -1.37
N THR A 155 9.72 -21.49 -1.69
CA THR A 155 10.32 -21.41 -3.04
C THR A 155 10.96 -22.74 -3.43
N GLU A 156 11.79 -23.30 -2.57
CA GLU A 156 12.46 -24.60 -2.77
C GLU A 156 11.42 -25.72 -2.93
N ALA A 157 10.42 -25.77 -2.04
CA ALA A 157 9.39 -26.80 -2.08
C ALA A 157 8.52 -26.76 -3.34
N ASP A 158 8.20 -25.57 -3.86
CA ASP A 158 7.44 -25.40 -5.11
C ASP A 158 8.28 -25.77 -6.34
N HIS A 159 9.59 -25.50 -6.29
CA HIS A 159 10.53 -25.90 -7.34
C HIS A 159 10.69 -27.43 -7.42
N GLU A 160 10.84 -28.10 -6.28
CA GLU A 160 10.91 -29.57 -6.21
C GLU A 160 9.62 -30.24 -6.70
N ARG A 161 8.48 -29.74 -6.22
CA ARG A 161 7.15 -30.23 -6.61
C ARG A 161 6.15 -29.09 -6.51
N PRO A 162 5.54 -28.67 -7.65
CA PRO A 162 4.53 -27.63 -7.69
C PRO A 162 3.49 -27.74 -6.56
N LEU A 163 3.33 -26.65 -5.81
CA LEU A 163 2.28 -26.53 -4.81
C LEU A 163 0.89 -26.51 -5.49
N PRO A 164 -0.18 -26.96 -4.79
CA PRO A 164 -1.53 -26.88 -5.31
C PRO A 164 -1.92 -25.45 -5.71
N GLY A 165 -2.74 -25.30 -6.76
CA GLY A 165 -3.12 -23.99 -7.30
C GLY A 165 -3.73 -23.04 -6.26
N PHE A 166 -4.52 -23.57 -5.30
CA PHE A 166 -5.04 -22.76 -4.19
C PHE A 166 -3.94 -22.23 -3.26
N ALA A 167 -2.91 -23.04 -2.95
CA ALA A 167 -1.78 -22.60 -2.15
C ALA A 167 -0.97 -21.53 -2.89
N ARG A 168 -0.64 -21.77 -4.16
CA ARG A 168 0.07 -20.79 -5.01
C ARG A 168 -0.67 -19.46 -5.07
N TRP A 169 -1.98 -19.48 -5.28
CA TRP A 169 -2.78 -18.25 -5.30
C TRP A 169 -2.81 -17.55 -3.93
N ALA A 170 -3.03 -18.29 -2.85
CA ALA A 170 -3.06 -17.72 -1.50
C ALA A 170 -1.72 -17.10 -1.08
N LEU A 171 -0.60 -17.63 -1.57
CA LEU A 171 0.73 -17.05 -1.40
C LEU A 171 0.94 -15.83 -2.32
N ALA A 172 0.56 -15.94 -3.60
CA ALA A 172 0.77 -14.90 -4.60
C ALA A 172 0.10 -13.56 -4.26
N VAL A 173 -1.11 -13.61 -3.70
CA VAL A 173 -1.89 -12.41 -3.32
C VAL A 173 -1.43 -11.75 -2.03
N ARG A 174 -0.45 -12.35 -1.33
CA ARG A 174 0.16 -11.66 -0.20
C ARG A 174 1.11 -10.58 -0.72
N PRO A 175 1.05 -9.36 -0.15
CA PRO A 175 1.91 -8.29 -0.61
C PRO A 175 3.38 -8.61 -0.36
N ASP A 176 3.70 -9.35 0.70
CA ASP A 176 5.07 -9.73 1.09
C ASP A 176 5.62 -10.97 0.37
N CYS A 177 4.87 -11.55 -0.58
CA CYS A 177 5.39 -12.62 -1.43
C CYS A 177 6.56 -12.10 -2.28
N PRO A 178 7.74 -12.75 -2.26
CA PRO A 178 8.88 -12.34 -3.08
C PRO A 178 8.51 -12.28 -4.57
N PRO A 179 8.92 -11.23 -5.31
CA PRO A 179 8.57 -11.07 -6.73
C PRO A 179 8.98 -12.28 -7.60
N ALA A 180 10.16 -12.84 -7.37
CA ALA A 180 10.64 -14.02 -8.11
C ALA A 180 9.72 -15.24 -7.92
N LEU A 181 9.28 -15.50 -6.68
CA LEU A 181 8.35 -16.59 -6.38
C LEU A 181 6.96 -16.30 -6.96
N ARG A 182 6.50 -15.05 -6.91
CA ARG A 182 5.21 -14.66 -7.50
C ARG A 182 5.19 -14.91 -9.01
N THR A 183 6.27 -14.57 -9.72
CA THR A 183 6.44 -14.85 -11.15
C THR A 183 6.45 -16.36 -11.45
N GLN A 184 7.03 -17.18 -10.57
CA GLN A 184 6.98 -18.65 -10.69
C GLN A 184 5.55 -19.20 -10.59
N PHE A 185 4.66 -18.55 -9.83
CA PHE A 185 3.26 -18.94 -9.76
C PHE A 185 2.45 -18.54 -11.01
N GLY A 186 2.84 -17.47 -11.70
CA GLY A 186 2.24 -17.04 -12.96
C GLY A 186 2.70 -15.67 -13.44
N SER A 187 2.63 -15.44 -14.75
CA SER A 187 3.02 -14.17 -15.41
C SER A 187 2.01 -13.70 -16.47
N HIS A 188 0.92 -14.43 -16.68
CA HIS A 188 -0.05 -14.10 -17.72
C HIS A 188 -0.98 -12.93 -17.29
N ARG A 189 -1.50 -12.16 -18.26
CA ARG A 189 -2.33 -10.97 -18.00
C ARG A 189 -3.47 -11.18 -17.00
N LYS A 190 -4.18 -12.32 -17.06
CA LYS A 190 -5.26 -12.64 -16.10
C LYS A 190 -4.76 -12.80 -14.65
N PHE A 191 -3.52 -13.23 -14.44
CA PHE A 191 -2.91 -13.39 -13.12
C PHE A 191 -2.53 -12.03 -12.57
N THR A 192 -1.80 -11.23 -13.36
CA THR A 192 -1.47 -9.83 -13.03
C THR A 192 -2.72 -9.02 -12.70
N HIS A 193 -3.76 -9.09 -13.53
CA HIS A 193 -5.01 -8.39 -13.26
C HIS A 193 -5.65 -8.79 -11.93
N ARG A 194 -5.62 -10.08 -11.57
CA ARG A 194 -6.16 -10.54 -10.28
C ARG A 194 -5.27 -10.14 -9.10
N LEU A 195 -3.96 -10.01 -9.29
CA LEU A 195 -3.05 -9.47 -8.26
C LEU A 195 -3.38 -8.01 -7.98
N CYS A 196 -3.57 -7.19 -9.02
CA CYS A 196 -3.99 -5.81 -8.87
C CYS A 196 -5.34 -5.71 -8.14
N GLN A 197 -6.31 -6.59 -8.47
CA GLN A 197 -7.59 -6.68 -7.76
C GLN A 197 -7.45 -7.08 -6.28
N ALA A 198 -6.40 -7.82 -5.93
CA ALA A 198 -6.07 -8.17 -4.54
C ALA A 198 -5.26 -7.07 -3.83
N GLY A 199 -5.04 -5.92 -4.49
CA GLY A 199 -4.25 -4.81 -3.94
C GLY A 199 -2.75 -5.10 -3.89
N VAL A 200 -2.27 -6.10 -4.63
CA VAL A 200 -0.85 -6.38 -4.83
C VAL A 200 -0.38 -5.61 -6.06
N LEU A 201 0.50 -4.65 -5.81
CA LEU A 201 1.07 -3.71 -6.77
C LEU A 201 2.59 -3.90 -6.79
N ASP A 202 3.21 -3.64 -7.95
CA ASP A 202 4.65 -3.76 -8.16
C ASP A 202 5.43 -2.66 -7.42
N GLY A 203 4.82 -1.49 -7.21
CA GLY A 203 5.42 -0.44 -6.40
C GLY A 203 4.61 0.87 -6.32
N PRO A 204 5.15 1.88 -5.61
CA PRO A 204 4.52 3.19 -5.46
C PRO A 204 4.29 3.92 -6.79
N ALA A 205 5.18 3.74 -7.77
CA ALA A 205 5.03 4.32 -9.12
C ALA A 205 3.80 3.76 -9.86
N GLU A 206 3.58 2.44 -9.83
CA GLU A 206 2.40 1.80 -10.42
C GLU A 206 1.13 2.25 -9.69
N TYR A 207 1.16 2.29 -8.35
CA TYR A 207 0.03 2.77 -7.55
C TYR A 207 -0.38 4.20 -7.92
N ALA A 208 0.61 5.09 -8.05
CA ALA A 208 0.38 6.49 -8.38
C ALA A 208 -0.20 6.68 -9.79
N THR A 209 0.21 5.86 -10.75
CA THR A 209 -0.11 6.06 -12.18
C THR A 209 -1.31 5.25 -12.66
N SER A 210 -1.56 4.08 -12.06
CA SER A 210 -2.52 3.09 -12.58
C SER A 210 -3.71 2.86 -11.66
N TYR A 211 -3.58 3.13 -10.36
CA TYR A 211 -4.65 2.92 -9.40
C TYR A 211 -5.63 4.10 -9.35
N GLY A 212 -6.86 3.85 -8.90
CA GLY A 212 -7.90 4.87 -8.80
C GLY A 212 -8.97 4.50 -7.77
N PRO A 213 -9.81 5.47 -7.37
CA PRO A 213 -9.87 6.85 -7.88
C PRO A 213 -8.68 7.72 -7.47
N ALA A 214 -8.35 8.73 -8.30
CA ALA A 214 -7.23 9.64 -8.08
C ALA A 214 -7.23 10.30 -6.68
N ALA A 215 -8.40 10.70 -6.18
CA ALA A 215 -8.54 11.27 -4.84
C ALA A 215 -7.99 10.36 -3.74
N SER A 216 -8.38 9.07 -3.77
CA SER A 216 -7.93 8.09 -2.78
C SER A 216 -6.43 7.83 -2.88
N VAL A 217 -5.90 7.74 -4.09
CA VAL A 217 -4.47 7.55 -4.33
C VAL A 217 -3.68 8.75 -3.77
N LEU A 218 -4.08 9.96 -4.13
CA LEU A 218 -3.41 11.18 -3.69
C LEU A 218 -3.53 11.43 -2.19
N GLN A 219 -4.65 11.04 -1.57
CA GLN A 219 -4.82 11.09 -0.12
C GLN A 219 -3.84 10.14 0.59
N VAL A 220 -3.61 8.94 0.06
CA VAL A 220 -2.61 8.02 0.63
C VAL A 220 -1.19 8.57 0.40
N LEU A 221 -0.89 9.08 -0.79
CA LEU A 221 0.42 9.64 -1.12
C LEU A 221 0.75 10.91 -0.33
N SER A 222 -0.23 11.75 -0.02
CA SER A 222 -0.03 12.93 0.83
C SER A 222 0.47 12.55 2.23
N LEU A 223 0.09 11.37 2.73
CA LEU A 223 0.52 10.80 4.01
C LEU A 223 1.84 10.01 3.89
N GLY A 224 2.31 9.74 2.67
CA GLY A 224 3.46 8.86 2.41
C GLY A 224 4.77 9.32 3.06
N HIS A 225 4.97 10.63 3.22
CA HIS A 225 6.15 11.17 3.92
C HIS A 225 6.19 10.83 5.42
N VAL A 226 5.05 10.43 6.01
CA VAL A 226 4.97 9.93 7.40
C VAL A 226 4.89 8.41 7.42
N LEU A 227 4.10 7.83 6.51
CA LEU A 227 3.75 6.41 6.52
C LEU A 227 4.81 5.51 5.87
N PHE A 228 5.42 5.95 4.79
CA PHE A 228 6.39 5.18 4.00
C PHE A 228 7.41 6.12 3.33
N PRO A 229 8.16 6.93 4.09
CA PRO A 229 9.02 8.00 3.56
C PRO A 229 10.05 7.51 2.53
N ALA A 230 10.58 6.29 2.69
CA ALA A 230 11.53 5.71 1.74
C ALA A 230 10.93 5.38 0.36
N ARG A 231 9.61 5.22 0.27
CA ARG A 231 8.90 4.72 -0.92
C ARG A 231 8.13 5.81 -1.67
N VAL A 232 7.70 6.87 -0.98
CA VAL A 232 6.84 7.92 -1.57
C VAL A 232 7.53 8.67 -2.72
N GLN A 233 8.86 8.71 -2.73
CA GLN A 233 9.64 9.36 -3.78
C GLN A 233 9.46 8.69 -5.15
N GLU A 234 9.35 7.36 -5.20
CA GLU A 234 9.10 6.62 -6.46
C GLU A 234 7.77 7.05 -7.10
N ALA A 235 6.73 7.26 -6.29
CA ALA A 235 5.43 7.77 -6.74
C ALA A 235 5.52 9.24 -7.21
N ALA A 236 6.27 10.07 -6.48
CA ALA A 236 6.50 11.46 -6.83
C ALA A 236 7.23 11.60 -8.18
N GLU A 237 8.27 10.81 -8.40
CA GLU A 237 9.04 10.78 -9.65
C GLU A 237 8.19 10.31 -10.83
N ALA A 238 7.36 9.28 -10.64
CA ALA A 238 6.46 8.79 -11.69
C ALA A 238 5.40 9.83 -12.12
N LEU A 239 4.93 10.67 -11.20
CA LEU A 239 3.91 11.69 -11.49
C LEU A 239 4.49 13.02 -11.97
N ARG A 240 5.75 13.32 -11.66
CA ARG A 240 6.38 14.61 -11.93
C ARG A 240 6.30 15.06 -13.39
N PRO A 241 6.60 14.22 -14.41
CA PRO A 241 6.50 14.65 -15.81
C PRO A 241 5.08 15.09 -16.17
N CYS A 242 4.08 14.27 -15.81
CA CYS A 242 2.67 14.56 -16.11
C CYS A 242 2.20 15.87 -15.43
N VAL A 243 2.59 16.10 -14.18
CA VAL A 243 2.26 17.34 -13.45
C VAL A 243 2.94 18.54 -14.08
N HIS A 244 4.20 18.43 -14.47
CA HIS A 244 4.93 19.52 -15.12
C HIS A 244 4.30 19.88 -16.47
N ASP A 245 4.02 18.88 -17.31
CA ASP A 245 3.53 19.07 -18.68
C ASP A 245 2.08 19.57 -18.74
N HIS A 246 1.23 19.18 -17.78
CA HIS A 246 -0.21 19.48 -17.82
C HIS A 246 -0.70 20.49 -16.79
N LEU A 247 0.05 20.73 -15.71
CA LEU A 247 -0.25 21.78 -14.75
C LEU A 247 0.83 22.86 -14.81
N GLY A 248 2.08 22.48 -14.53
CA GLY A 248 3.20 23.41 -14.53
C GLY A 248 2.93 24.61 -13.62
N ASP A 249 3.09 25.81 -14.17
CA ASP A 249 2.81 27.10 -13.54
C ASP A 249 1.42 27.68 -13.86
N ARG A 250 0.57 26.95 -14.59
CA ARG A 250 -0.79 27.40 -14.98
C ARG A 250 -1.76 27.35 -13.81
N GLU A 251 -1.98 28.47 -13.13
CA GLU A 251 -2.87 28.58 -11.99
C GLU A 251 -4.32 28.15 -12.30
N GLU A 252 -4.80 28.39 -13.52
CA GLU A 252 -6.12 27.95 -13.99
C GLU A 252 -6.25 26.42 -13.99
N ALA A 253 -5.21 25.71 -14.46
CA ALA A 253 -5.19 24.24 -14.48
C ALA A 253 -5.25 23.67 -13.06
N TRP A 254 -4.54 24.29 -12.12
CA TRP A 254 -4.61 23.95 -10.70
C TRP A 254 -5.99 24.21 -10.09
N ALA A 255 -6.65 25.32 -10.46
CA ALA A 255 -8.01 25.61 -10.01
C ALA A 255 -9.03 24.59 -10.55
N VAL A 256 -8.89 24.16 -11.81
CA VAL A 256 -9.71 23.09 -12.38
C VAL A 256 -9.45 21.77 -11.67
N LEU A 257 -8.18 21.39 -11.44
CA LEU A 257 -7.80 20.19 -10.71
C LEU A 257 -8.48 20.12 -9.34
N ALA A 258 -8.43 21.20 -8.55
CA ALA A 258 -9.05 21.28 -7.23
C ALA A 258 -10.57 21.06 -7.28
N ARG A 259 -11.24 21.46 -8.37
CA ARG A 259 -12.67 21.21 -8.58
C ARG A 259 -12.98 19.78 -9.03
N LEU A 260 -12.05 19.13 -9.73
CA LEU A 260 -12.23 17.79 -10.29
C LEU A 260 -11.89 16.66 -9.32
N VAL A 261 -10.93 16.85 -8.41
CA VAL A 261 -10.33 15.76 -7.63
C VAL A 261 -11.36 14.89 -6.91
N GLY A 262 -12.40 15.46 -6.30
CA GLY A 262 -13.45 14.71 -5.60
C GLY A 262 -14.55 14.10 -6.50
N ARG A 263 -14.50 14.34 -7.81
CA ARG A 263 -15.52 13.89 -8.79
C ARG A 263 -14.92 13.02 -9.90
N HIS A 264 -13.60 13.01 -10.02
CA HIS A 264 -12.91 12.24 -11.05
C HIS A 264 -12.78 10.78 -10.62
N HIS A 265 -13.28 9.87 -11.46
CA HIS A 265 -13.25 8.42 -11.19
C HIS A 265 -12.00 7.71 -11.74
N GLY A 266 -11.24 8.38 -12.60
CA GLY A 266 -10.01 7.85 -13.19
C GLY A 266 -8.79 7.90 -12.25
N ASN A 267 -7.64 7.57 -12.80
CA ASN A 267 -6.35 7.60 -12.10
C ASN A 267 -5.74 9.02 -12.07
N VAL A 268 -4.62 9.19 -11.36
CA VAL A 268 -3.99 10.50 -11.19
C VAL A 268 -3.54 11.12 -12.52
N PRO A 269 -2.87 10.40 -13.44
CA PRO A 269 -2.54 10.97 -14.75
C PRO A 269 -3.75 11.46 -15.55
N GLN A 270 -4.86 10.70 -15.54
CA GLN A 270 -6.11 11.09 -16.21
C GLN A 270 -6.72 12.37 -15.60
N LEU A 271 -6.70 12.49 -14.27
CA LEU A 271 -7.15 13.71 -13.58
C LEU A 271 -6.31 14.92 -13.97
N VAL A 272 -4.97 14.76 -13.97
CA VAL A 272 -4.01 15.83 -14.31
C VAL A 272 -4.16 16.27 -15.77
N LEU A 273 -4.24 15.31 -16.70
CA LEU A 273 -4.51 15.54 -18.12
C LEU A 273 -5.83 16.30 -18.34
N ALA A 274 -6.91 15.86 -17.69
CA ALA A 274 -8.22 16.49 -17.82
C ALA A 274 -8.22 17.92 -17.27
N ALA A 275 -7.55 18.17 -16.14
CA ALA A 275 -7.42 19.51 -15.58
C ALA A 275 -6.64 20.45 -16.51
N GLY A 276 -5.53 19.98 -17.08
CA GLY A 276 -4.73 20.76 -18.03
C GLY A 276 -5.42 21.02 -19.36
N ALA A 277 -6.34 20.15 -19.80
CA ALA A 277 -7.09 20.33 -21.05
C ALA A 277 -8.31 21.24 -20.92
N LEU A 278 -8.81 21.46 -19.70
CA LEU A 278 -10.01 22.26 -19.40
C LEU A 278 -9.68 23.71 -18.97
N ALA A 279 -8.41 24.02 -18.77
CA ALA A 279 -7.90 25.34 -18.40
C ALA A 279 -7.41 26.10 -19.63
#